data_AF-A0A7X3CLF5-F1
#
_entry.id   AF-A0A7X3CLF5-F1
#
_cell.length_a   1.000
_cell.length_b   1.000
_cell.length_c   1.000
_cell.angle_alpha   90.00
_cell.angle_beta   90.00
_cell.angle_gamma   90.00
#
_symmetry.space_group_name_H-M   'P 1'
#
loop_
_entity.id
_entity.type
_entity.pdbx_description
1 polymer ?
#
loop_
_entity_poly.entity_id
_entity_poly.type
_entity_poly.pdbx_seq_one_letter_code
_entity_poly.pdbx_strand_id
1 'polypeptide(L)'
;MNQLRQVPPSPEVTAYLVNEYQRNWKSAGFTYSQFLIARGYQNPAHNHPGMDDHVTGMPPAGAELIHTPRKPVTGELHVKVLLVDFSDMPGVLSKEHYEDLLFSRNTHTTGSMADYYDEVSRGLVQIQGEVHGWLRMPQTYSYYTNGNSGLTDKLNREYYPRDARKLAEDAVDAALAHGVSFPSQLDALDNGTITALFIVHAGRGAEKILPPLSGNHIWSHKWQMVKPKEVAPGLTAATYLMVPQEALLGVCAHELGHLAFQWDDFYDPNYDADGDHWDGNGMWDVMASGSYAGREMRPVHPAGLHKLQHGWIEGEKIHQSRSGLTLLPVTSADGKVVKIKGPGYTGKQYLLLENRIREKFDGELPGEGLLVWRIDEDYDQTKSAAPGMYLIQADGNEDLNDPNDRNSGDRGDPFPGSSSKTELLDHGRISTSFPGQPSGISLKNIAFDPETKEIRLDIIIEERT
;
A
#
# COMPACT_ATOMS: atom_id res chain seq x y z
N MET A 1 -13.15 3.89 17.15
CA MET A 1 -11.72 4.03 17.48
C MET A 1 -11.04 3.93 16.14
N ASN A 2 -10.67 5.07 15.56
CA ASN A 2 -10.55 5.20 14.11
C ASN A 2 -9.09 5.33 13.77
N GLN A 3 -8.56 4.21 13.29
CA GLN A 3 -7.15 3.96 13.08
C GLN A 3 -6.55 4.88 12.03
N LEU A 4 -5.25 4.84 12.03
CA LEU A 4 -4.31 5.87 11.67
C LEU A 4 -3.51 5.20 10.54
N ARG A 5 -3.26 5.84 9.36
CA ARG A 5 -2.54 5.28 8.17
C ARG A 5 -1.34 6.16 7.71
N GLN A 6 -0.16 5.58 7.46
CA GLN A 6 1.11 6.27 7.14
C GLN A 6 2.08 5.31 6.46
N VAL A 7 2.66 5.67 5.31
CA VAL A 7 3.74 4.90 4.65
C VAL A 7 4.79 4.45 5.68
N PRO A 8 5.17 3.15 5.73
CA PRO A 8 6.08 2.68 6.76
C PRO A 8 7.45 3.35 6.60
N PRO A 9 8.22 3.58 7.68
CA PRO A 9 9.56 4.14 7.55
C PRO A 9 10.44 3.27 6.65
N SER A 10 11.39 3.90 5.95
CA SER A 10 12.37 3.16 5.16
C SER A 10 13.09 2.09 5.99
N PRO A 11 13.52 0.96 5.38
CA PRO A 11 14.24 -0.10 6.09
C PRO A 11 15.44 0.40 6.90
N GLU A 12 16.14 1.43 6.42
CA GLU A 12 17.26 2.07 7.12
C GLU A 12 16.82 2.77 8.41
N VAL A 13 15.69 3.48 8.37
CA VAL A 13 15.09 4.13 9.54
C VAL A 13 14.58 3.08 10.52
N THR A 14 13.90 2.03 10.05
CA THR A 14 13.47 0.90 10.88
C THR A 14 14.66 0.23 11.56
N ALA A 15 15.76 -0.02 10.84
CA ALA A 15 16.97 -0.59 11.42
C ALA A 15 17.57 0.30 12.52
N TYR A 16 17.61 1.61 12.31
CA TYR A 16 18.03 2.58 13.33
C TYR A 16 17.13 2.51 14.56
N LEU A 17 15.81 2.57 14.37
CA LEU A 17 14.81 2.55 15.43
C LEU A 17 14.93 1.28 16.28
N VAL A 18 14.99 0.11 15.65
CA VAL A 18 15.17 -1.16 16.37
C VAL A 18 16.50 -1.19 17.12
N ASN A 19 17.61 -0.73 16.52
CA ASN A 19 18.91 -0.70 17.20
C ASN A 19 18.89 0.21 18.43
N GLU A 20 18.26 1.37 18.32
CA GLU A 20 18.14 2.32 19.42
C GLU A 20 17.29 1.75 20.55
N TYR A 21 16.15 1.14 20.21
CA TYR A 21 15.28 0.49 21.17
C TYR A 21 16.00 -0.61 21.94
N GLN A 22 16.64 -1.55 21.23
CA GLN A 22 17.32 -2.69 21.86
C GLN A 22 18.46 -2.22 22.76
N ARG A 23 19.17 -1.14 22.41
CA ARG A 23 20.27 -0.58 23.21
C ARG A 23 19.81 0.19 24.44
N ASN A 24 18.80 1.06 24.28
CA ASN A 24 18.55 2.14 25.24
C ASN A 24 17.19 2.03 25.96
N TRP A 25 16.21 1.34 25.38
CA TRP A 25 14.82 1.37 25.85
C TRP A 25 14.34 0.02 26.37
N LYS A 26 14.69 -1.08 25.69
CA LYS A 26 14.27 -2.43 26.09
C LYS A 26 14.75 -2.81 27.48
N SER A 27 16.02 -2.53 27.79
CA SER A 27 16.59 -2.78 29.12
C SER A 27 16.03 -1.86 30.21
N ALA A 28 15.46 -0.72 29.82
CA ALA A 28 14.78 0.21 30.70
C ALA A 28 13.29 -0.14 30.90
N GLY A 29 12.82 -1.26 30.35
CA GLY A 29 11.46 -1.78 30.54
C GLY A 29 10.40 -1.09 29.67
N PHE A 30 10.82 -0.25 28.71
CA PHE A 30 9.88 0.32 27.74
C PHE A 30 9.51 -0.69 26.66
N THR A 31 8.27 -0.62 26.20
CA THR A 31 7.84 -1.32 24.97
C THR A 31 8.41 -0.60 23.74
N TYR A 32 8.43 -1.29 22.59
CA TYR A 32 8.85 -0.66 21.34
C TYR A 32 7.94 0.50 20.95
N SER A 33 6.65 0.42 21.28
CA SER A 33 5.72 1.51 21.02
C SER A 33 5.96 2.75 21.86
N GLN A 34 6.21 2.60 23.17
CA GLN A 34 6.58 3.74 24.02
C GLN A 34 7.83 4.44 23.49
N PHE A 35 8.74 3.67 22.89
CA PHE A 35 9.90 4.18 22.19
C PHE A 35 9.54 4.92 20.89
N LEU A 36 8.74 4.35 19.98
CA LEU A 36 8.31 4.99 18.73
C LEU A 36 7.52 6.28 18.99
N ILE A 37 6.61 6.25 19.98
CA ILE A 37 5.88 7.42 20.49
C ILE A 37 6.84 8.50 20.96
N ALA A 38 7.86 8.14 21.76
CA ALA A 38 8.86 9.08 22.22
C ALA A 38 9.72 9.66 21.08
N ARG A 39 9.84 8.92 19.97
CA ARG A 39 10.56 9.33 18.75
C ARG A 39 9.70 10.11 17.76
N GLY A 40 8.40 10.26 18.01
CA GLY A 40 7.51 11.03 17.14
C GLY A 40 6.98 10.26 15.95
N TYR A 41 7.13 8.93 15.95
CA TYR A 41 6.51 8.03 14.99
C TYR A 41 5.15 7.69 15.60
N GLN A 42 4.22 8.60 15.35
CA GLN A 42 2.81 8.46 15.63
C GLN A 42 2.09 8.92 14.39
N ASN A 43 0.90 8.39 14.24
CA ASN A 43 0.21 8.60 13.01
C ASN A 43 -0.67 9.88 13.09
N PRO A 44 -0.91 10.60 11.98
CA PRO A 44 -1.61 11.88 11.96
C PRO A 44 -2.99 11.83 11.28
N ALA A 45 -3.39 10.70 10.69
CA ALA A 45 -4.61 10.52 9.88
C ALA A 45 -5.91 10.33 10.67
N HIS A 46 -5.85 10.11 12.00
CA HIS A 46 -6.87 9.44 12.84
C HIS A 46 -8.27 10.08 12.75
N ASN A 47 -8.35 11.34 12.32
CA ASN A 47 -9.57 12.14 12.26
C ASN A 47 -9.75 12.87 10.93
N HIS A 48 -9.04 12.46 9.89
CA HIS A 48 -9.03 13.17 8.61
C HIS A 48 -9.43 12.23 7.47
N PRO A 49 -10.73 12.16 7.13
CA PRO A 49 -11.17 11.48 5.92
C PRO A 49 -10.30 11.87 4.74
N GLY A 50 -9.88 10.89 3.97
CA GLY A 50 -9.07 11.13 2.79
C GLY A 50 -7.56 11.10 3.00
N MET A 51 -7.02 10.78 4.18
CA MET A 51 -5.57 10.56 4.38
C MET A 51 -5.23 9.06 4.29
N ASP A 52 -4.42 8.64 3.31
CA ASP A 52 -3.95 7.26 3.07
C ASP A 52 -5.03 6.16 3.19
N ASP A 53 -6.26 6.54 2.82
CA ASP A 53 -7.44 5.69 2.78
C ASP A 53 -8.04 5.66 1.36
N HIS A 54 -9.00 4.77 1.15
CA HIS A 54 -9.75 4.68 -0.11
C HIS A 54 -10.68 5.88 -0.39
N VAL A 55 -10.82 6.86 0.52
CA VAL A 55 -11.78 7.97 0.36
C VAL A 55 -11.31 8.94 -0.72
N THR A 56 -12.07 9.02 -1.82
CA THR A 56 -11.89 10.00 -2.90
C THR A 56 -13.03 11.02 -2.88
N GLY A 57 -12.72 12.31 -3.05
CA GLY A 57 -13.73 13.38 -3.01
C GLY A 57 -14.30 13.68 -1.61
N MET A 58 -15.58 14.05 -1.49
CA MET A 58 -16.22 14.31 -0.18
C MET A 58 -16.73 13.01 0.48
N PRO A 59 -16.45 12.76 1.77
CA PRO A 59 -16.78 11.49 2.42
C PRO A 59 -18.29 11.32 2.63
N PRO A 60 -18.88 10.13 2.37
CA PRO A 60 -20.15 9.75 2.97
C PRO A 60 -19.95 9.24 4.41
N ALA A 61 -20.97 9.36 5.25
CA ALA A 61 -20.92 8.93 6.64
C ALA A 61 -21.11 7.40 6.78
N GLY A 62 -20.12 6.66 7.30
CA GLY A 62 -20.23 5.23 7.60
C GLY A 62 -18.90 4.60 8.08
N ALA A 63 -18.97 3.36 8.58
CA ALA A 63 -17.77 2.55 8.84
C ALA A 63 -17.27 1.92 7.54
N GLU A 64 -15.95 1.94 7.35
CA GLU A 64 -15.27 1.64 6.10
C GLU A 64 -14.66 0.22 6.16
N LEU A 65 -15.18 -0.68 5.32
CA LEU A 65 -14.78 -2.10 5.19
C LEU A 65 -13.63 -2.22 4.18
N ILE A 66 -12.95 -3.39 4.04
CA ILE A 66 -12.02 -3.63 2.90
C ILE A 66 -12.78 -3.35 1.60
N HIS A 67 -12.57 -2.15 1.06
CA HIS A 67 -13.55 -1.53 0.19
C HIS A 67 -13.37 -2.10 -1.23
N THR A 68 -14.41 -2.77 -1.74
CA THR A 68 -14.49 -2.97 -3.18
C THR A 68 -14.68 -1.59 -3.82
N PRO A 69 -13.75 -1.13 -4.69
CA PRO A 69 -13.81 0.20 -5.27
C PRO A 69 -15.17 0.42 -5.94
N ARG A 70 -15.77 1.60 -5.77
CA ARG A 70 -17.09 1.92 -6.35
C ARG A 70 -17.09 1.77 -7.87
N LYS A 71 -15.93 1.99 -8.48
CA LYS A 71 -15.68 1.87 -9.90
C LYS A 71 -14.31 1.21 -10.11
N PRO A 72 -14.25 0.03 -10.76
CA PRO A 72 -12.99 -0.52 -11.25
C PRO A 72 -12.28 0.50 -12.15
N VAL A 73 -10.98 0.70 -11.94
CA VAL A 73 -10.17 1.62 -12.75
C VAL A 73 -9.47 0.81 -13.83
N THR A 74 -9.81 1.13 -15.08
CA THR A 74 -9.24 0.56 -16.30
C THR A 74 -9.22 1.65 -17.39
N GLY A 75 -8.47 1.43 -18.47
CA GLY A 75 -8.25 2.40 -19.53
C GLY A 75 -7.15 3.41 -19.20
N GLU A 76 -7.23 4.58 -19.81
CA GLU A 76 -6.28 5.68 -19.57
C GLU A 76 -6.52 6.29 -18.19
N LEU A 77 -5.47 6.34 -17.37
CA LEU A 77 -5.45 7.07 -16.11
C LEU A 77 -4.51 8.27 -16.25
N HIS A 78 -5.09 9.46 -16.30
CA HIS A 78 -4.37 10.73 -16.45
C HIS A 78 -3.91 11.24 -15.09
N VAL A 79 -2.60 11.41 -14.92
CA VAL A 79 -1.97 11.93 -13.69
C VAL A 79 -1.49 13.36 -13.91
N LYS A 80 -1.89 14.29 -13.05
CA LYS A 80 -1.38 15.67 -13.05
C LYS A 80 -0.26 15.78 -12.02
N VAL A 81 0.96 16.10 -12.46
CA VAL A 81 2.12 16.24 -11.57
C VAL A 81 2.54 17.71 -11.44
N LEU A 82 2.59 18.21 -10.21
CA LEU A 82 3.03 19.56 -9.87
C LEU A 82 4.32 19.49 -9.03
N LEU A 83 5.45 19.93 -9.59
CA LEU A 83 6.70 20.11 -8.88
C LEU A 83 6.66 21.45 -8.15
N VAL A 84 6.88 21.45 -6.83
CA VAL A 84 6.79 22.65 -5.99
C VAL A 84 8.06 22.89 -5.20
N ASP A 85 8.57 24.13 -5.22
CA ASP A 85 9.74 24.52 -4.46
C ASP A 85 9.48 25.73 -3.56
N PHE A 86 10.47 26.06 -2.75
CA PHE A 86 10.34 27.05 -1.68
C PHE A 86 11.53 28.02 -1.69
N SER A 87 11.35 29.19 -1.08
CA SER A 87 12.45 30.17 -0.97
C SER A 87 13.65 29.66 -0.15
N ASP A 88 13.41 28.77 0.82
CA ASP A 88 14.41 28.12 1.69
C ASP A 88 14.72 26.66 1.29
N MET A 89 14.06 26.13 0.26
CA MET A 89 14.27 24.78 -0.27
C MET A 89 14.00 24.75 -1.78
N PRO A 90 14.96 25.14 -2.63
CA PRO A 90 14.82 25.08 -4.08
C PRO A 90 14.78 23.64 -4.58
N GLY A 91 13.97 23.38 -5.60
CA GLY A 91 13.94 22.10 -6.29
C GLY A 91 15.15 21.94 -7.21
N VAL A 92 15.70 20.72 -7.28
CA VAL A 92 16.98 20.49 -7.97
C VAL A 92 16.92 19.47 -9.11
N LEU A 93 15.92 18.59 -9.12
CA LEU A 93 15.74 17.63 -10.21
C LEU A 93 14.96 18.24 -11.35
N SER A 94 15.29 17.84 -12.58
CA SER A 94 14.62 18.36 -13.76
C SER A 94 13.23 17.76 -13.93
N LYS A 95 12.42 18.38 -14.77
CA LYS A 95 11.09 17.86 -15.11
C LYS A 95 11.17 16.49 -15.78
N GLU A 96 12.15 16.30 -16.66
CA GLU A 96 12.39 15.08 -17.43
C GLU A 96 12.66 13.88 -16.52
N HIS A 97 13.29 14.10 -15.36
CA HIS A 97 13.47 13.04 -14.36
C HIS A 97 12.14 12.39 -13.95
N TYR A 98 11.11 13.20 -13.70
CA TYR A 98 9.79 12.70 -13.30
C TYR A 98 8.98 12.19 -14.48
N GLU A 99 9.16 12.77 -15.67
CA GLU A 99 8.58 12.20 -16.89
C GLU A 99 9.12 10.78 -17.14
N ASP A 100 10.42 10.57 -16.93
CA ASP A 100 11.05 9.27 -17.05
C ASP A 100 10.57 8.29 -15.96
N LEU A 101 10.57 8.73 -14.69
CA LEU A 101 10.16 7.90 -13.55
C LEU A 101 8.68 7.48 -13.63
N LEU A 102 7.80 8.39 -14.04
CA LEU A 102 6.34 8.17 -13.96
C LEU A 102 5.72 7.69 -15.27
N PHE A 103 6.22 8.12 -16.42
CA PHE A 103 5.50 7.98 -17.69
C PHE A 103 6.29 7.32 -18.83
N SER A 104 7.60 7.10 -18.67
CA SER A 104 8.37 6.38 -19.70
C SER A 104 7.89 4.95 -19.86
N ARG A 105 8.17 4.32 -21.01
CA ARG A 105 7.71 2.96 -21.29
C ARG A 105 8.85 2.08 -21.77
N ASN A 106 9.21 1.08 -20.99
CA ASN A 106 10.28 0.12 -21.26
C ASN A 106 11.66 0.78 -21.51
N THR A 107 11.87 2.01 -21.04
CA THR A 107 13.13 2.75 -21.21
C THR A 107 13.79 3.10 -19.88
N HIS A 108 13.05 3.13 -18.77
CA HIS A 108 13.62 3.30 -17.45
C HIS A 108 14.18 1.95 -16.95
N THR A 109 15.46 1.92 -16.54
CA THR A 109 16.21 0.67 -16.27
C THR A 109 15.55 -0.26 -15.25
N THR A 110 14.84 0.30 -14.26
CA THR A 110 14.14 -0.46 -13.22
C THR A 110 12.62 -0.51 -13.44
N GLY A 111 12.15 -0.04 -14.60
CA GLY A 111 10.74 0.24 -14.87
C GLY A 111 10.32 1.63 -14.39
N SER A 112 9.26 2.17 -14.99
CA SER A 112 8.55 3.38 -14.58
C SER A 112 7.22 3.04 -13.88
N MET A 113 6.50 4.06 -13.38
CA MET A 113 5.14 3.87 -12.88
C MET A 113 4.17 3.40 -13.97
N ALA A 114 4.37 3.83 -15.21
CA ALA A 114 3.61 3.33 -16.36
C ALA A 114 3.92 1.87 -16.67
N ASP A 115 5.19 1.45 -16.61
CA ASP A 115 5.56 0.03 -16.79
C ASP A 115 4.99 -0.83 -15.66
N TYR A 116 5.07 -0.35 -14.41
CA TYR A 116 4.53 -1.04 -13.25
C TYR A 116 3.04 -1.32 -13.38
N TYR A 117 2.24 -0.28 -13.62
CA TYR A 117 0.78 -0.45 -13.73
C TYR A 117 0.34 -1.15 -15.00
N ASP A 118 1.09 -1.05 -16.10
CA ASP A 118 0.85 -1.89 -17.30
C ASP A 118 1.02 -3.37 -16.95
N GLU A 119 2.08 -3.74 -16.23
CA GLU A 119 2.32 -5.12 -15.81
C GLU A 119 1.30 -5.61 -14.78
N VAL A 120 1.10 -4.87 -13.68
CA VAL A 120 0.26 -5.35 -12.57
C VAL A 120 -1.22 -5.41 -12.94
N SER A 121 -1.66 -4.60 -13.91
CA SER A 121 -3.02 -4.58 -14.44
C SER A 121 -3.19 -5.43 -15.71
N ARG A 122 -2.12 -6.04 -16.23
CA ARG A 122 -2.12 -6.80 -17.50
C ARG A 122 -2.58 -5.95 -18.70
N GLY A 123 -2.11 -4.71 -18.77
CA GLY A 123 -2.42 -3.74 -19.81
C GLY A 123 -3.81 -3.12 -19.70
N LEU A 124 -4.56 -3.42 -18.64
CA LEU A 124 -5.89 -2.86 -18.42
C LEU A 124 -5.86 -1.41 -17.92
N VAL A 125 -4.73 -0.94 -17.39
CA VAL A 125 -4.52 0.45 -16.97
C VAL A 125 -3.33 1.04 -17.73
N GLN A 126 -3.55 2.22 -18.32
CA GLN A 126 -2.54 2.96 -19.05
C GLN A 126 -2.28 4.28 -18.33
N ILE A 127 -1.22 4.32 -17.53
CA ILE A 127 -0.77 5.55 -16.89
C ILE A 127 -0.19 6.49 -17.94
N GLN A 128 -0.63 7.74 -17.89
CA GLN A 128 -0.06 8.84 -18.66
C GLN A 128 -0.29 10.16 -17.91
N GLY A 129 0.47 11.19 -18.26
CA GLY A 129 0.34 12.45 -17.54
C GLY A 129 1.29 13.52 -18.03
N GLU A 130 1.28 14.63 -17.30
CA GLU A 130 2.12 15.77 -17.57
C GLU A 130 2.74 16.28 -16.28
N VAL A 131 4.03 16.59 -16.35
CA VAL A 131 4.78 17.22 -15.25
C VAL A 131 4.85 18.74 -15.46
N HIS A 132 4.56 19.50 -14.41
CA HIS A 132 4.55 20.96 -14.41
C HIS A 132 5.38 21.49 -13.24
N GLY A 133 6.13 22.58 -13.40
CA GLY A 133 6.94 23.21 -12.35
C GLY A 133 8.43 23.30 -12.71
N TRP A 134 9.32 23.71 -11.80
CA TRP A 134 9.13 24.04 -10.37
C TRP A 134 8.29 25.29 -10.12
N LEU A 135 7.15 25.13 -9.45
CA LEU A 135 6.27 26.22 -9.02
C LEU A 135 6.71 26.70 -7.64
N ARG A 136 7.05 27.99 -7.53
CA ARG A 136 7.45 28.59 -6.25
C ARG A 136 6.26 28.79 -5.33
N MET A 137 6.28 28.14 -4.16
CA MET A 137 5.28 28.31 -3.12
C MET A 137 5.42 29.66 -2.42
N PRO A 138 4.30 30.25 -1.95
CA PRO A 138 4.31 31.57 -1.31
C PRO A 138 4.90 31.56 0.10
N GLN A 139 4.95 30.40 0.76
CA GLN A 139 5.58 30.23 2.07
C GLN A 139 6.85 29.40 1.98
N THR A 140 7.63 29.41 3.06
CA THR A 140 8.85 28.59 3.20
C THR A 140 8.52 27.11 3.38
N TYR A 141 9.44 26.20 3.06
CA TYR A 141 9.31 24.77 3.33
C TYR A 141 9.07 24.52 4.83
N SER A 142 9.83 25.22 5.67
CA SER A 142 9.68 25.23 7.13
C SER A 142 8.29 25.65 7.63
N TYR A 143 7.55 26.48 6.86
CA TYR A 143 6.18 26.84 7.21
C TYR A 143 5.23 25.65 7.06
N TYR A 144 5.40 24.87 6.00
CA TYR A 144 4.53 23.72 5.71
C TYR A 144 4.93 22.50 6.54
N THR A 145 6.22 22.26 6.80
CA THR A 145 6.64 21.12 7.65
C THR A 145 6.22 21.32 9.10
N ASN A 146 6.31 22.58 9.59
CA ASN A 146 5.91 23.02 10.92
C ASN A 146 6.44 22.13 12.06
N GLY A 147 7.60 21.49 11.86
CA GLY A 147 8.20 20.55 12.83
C GLY A 147 7.42 19.25 13.05
N ASN A 148 6.37 19.00 12.26
CA ASN A 148 5.46 17.85 12.37
C ASN A 148 5.28 17.17 11.00
N SER A 149 6.30 17.23 10.16
CA SER A 149 6.33 16.60 8.84
C SER A 149 5.21 17.00 7.87
N GLY A 150 4.62 18.18 8.05
CA GLY A 150 3.46 18.63 7.27
C GLY A 150 2.14 17.98 7.68
N LEU A 151 2.10 17.33 8.85
CA LEU A 151 0.99 16.56 9.35
C LEU A 151 0.47 17.14 10.68
N THR A 152 -0.58 16.55 11.24
CA THR A 152 -1.06 16.87 12.60
C THR A 152 -0.13 16.30 13.66
N ASP A 153 -0.24 16.78 14.91
CA ASP A 153 0.54 16.20 15.99
C ASP A 153 -0.16 15.05 16.72
N LYS A 154 0.58 14.53 17.71
CA LYS A 154 0.24 13.50 18.70
C LYS A 154 -1.09 13.68 19.43
N LEU A 155 -1.65 14.88 19.44
CA LEU A 155 -2.93 15.20 20.11
C LEU A 155 -4.05 15.45 19.09
N ASN A 156 -3.83 15.09 17.82
CA ASN A 156 -4.67 15.43 16.67
C ASN A 156 -4.92 16.94 16.57
N ARG A 157 -3.95 17.78 16.98
CA ARG A 157 -4.06 19.22 16.79
C ARG A 157 -3.81 19.53 15.32
N GLU A 158 -4.81 20.10 14.68
CA GLU A 158 -4.68 20.62 13.33
C GLU A 158 -3.75 21.83 13.30
N TYR A 159 -2.80 21.81 12.38
CA TYR A 159 -1.89 22.94 12.14
C TYR A 159 -2.26 23.78 10.94
N TYR A 160 -3.30 23.40 10.20
CA TYR A 160 -3.79 24.18 9.07
C TYR A 160 -3.93 25.67 9.46
N PRO A 161 -3.39 26.62 8.67
CA PRO A 161 -2.82 26.44 7.32
C PRO A 161 -1.30 26.15 7.27
N ARG A 162 -0.66 25.70 8.35
CA ARG A 162 0.79 25.40 8.43
C ARG A 162 1.08 23.91 8.31
N ASP A 163 0.55 23.29 7.26
CA ASP A 163 0.65 21.85 7.00
C ASP A 163 0.64 21.54 5.48
N ALA A 164 0.74 20.26 5.13
CA ALA A 164 0.77 19.79 3.74
C ALA A 164 -0.54 20.04 2.98
N ARG A 165 -1.70 20.12 3.67
CA ARG A 165 -2.98 20.46 3.03
C ARG A 165 -2.95 21.86 2.45
N LYS A 166 -2.40 22.81 3.22
CA LYS A 166 -2.21 24.16 2.70
C LYS A 166 -1.20 24.20 1.56
N LEU A 167 -0.12 23.42 1.63
CA LEU A 167 0.83 23.28 0.52
C LEU A 167 0.12 22.81 -0.75
N ALA A 168 -0.77 21.82 -0.65
CA ALA A 168 -1.52 21.33 -1.79
C ALA A 168 -2.46 22.39 -2.39
N GLU A 169 -3.14 23.16 -1.54
CA GLU A 169 -3.96 24.30 -1.98
C GLU A 169 -3.11 25.37 -2.70
N ASP A 170 -1.94 25.72 -2.14
CA ASP A 170 -1.03 26.70 -2.73
C ASP A 170 -0.39 26.19 -4.03
N ALA A 171 -0.13 24.88 -4.14
CA ALA A 171 0.37 24.25 -5.35
C ALA A 171 -0.62 24.37 -6.51
N VAL A 172 -1.90 24.10 -6.26
CA VAL A 172 -2.96 24.25 -7.27
C VAL A 172 -3.18 25.72 -7.64
N ASP A 173 -3.20 26.63 -6.66
CA ASP A 173 -3.30 28.07 -6.92
C ASP A 173 -2.13 28.57 -7.78
N ALA A 174 -0.90 28.13 -7.48
CA ALA A 174 0.29 28.47 -8.25
C ALA A 174 0.23 27.89 -9.68
N ALA A 175 -0.24 26.66 -9.85
CA ALA A 175 -0.41 26.04 -11.16
C ALA A 175 -1.42 26.82 -12.03
N LEU A 176 -2.58 27.16 -11.47
CA LEU A 176 -3.59 27.98 -12.14
C LEU A 176 -3.04 29.36 -12.52
N ALA A 177 -2.29 30.01 -11.62
CA ALA A 177 -1.66 31.31 -11.89
C ALA A 177 -0.60 31.24 -13.02
N HIS A 178 0.04 30.09 -13.21
CA HIS A 178 0.97 29.83 -14.32
C HIS A 178 0.29 29.33 -15.60
N GLY A 179 -1.05 29.27 -15.62
CA GLY A 179 -1.81 28.85 -16.79
C GLY A 179 -1.82 27.34 -17.03
N VAL A 180 -1.51 26.53 -16.02
CA VAL A 180 -1.65 25.07 -16.10
C VAL A 180 -3.12 24.70 -16.22
N SER A 181 -3.46 23.94 -17.26
CA SER A 181 -4.83 23.46 -17.50
C SER A 181 -5.11 22.13 -16.79
N PHE A 182 -6.35 21.99 -16.31
CA PHE A 182 -6.87 20.77 -15.70
C PHE A 182 -8.03 20.23 -16.54
N PRO A 183 -7.76 19.34 -17.51
CA PRO A 183 -8.79 18.84 -18.41
C PRO A 183 -9.68 17.79 -17.71
N SER A 184 -10.91 17.58 -18.21
CA SER A 184 -11.91 16.72 -17.55
C SER A 184 -11.51 15.25 -17.47
N GLN A 185 -10.58 14.79 -18.31
CA GLN A 185 -10.01 13.43 -18.30
C GLN A 185 -9.27 13.10 -16.99
N LEU A 186 -8.98 14.10 -16.15
CA LEU A 186 -8.43 13.90 -14.82
C LEU A 186 -9.43 13.29 -13.83
N ASP A 187 -10.73 13.24 -14.14
CA ASP A 187 -11.76 12.58 -13.33
C ASP A 187 -12.07 11.17 -13.84
N ALA A 188 -11.16 10.23 -13.60
CA ALA A 188 -11.36 8.83 -13.98
C ALA A 188 -12.45 8.13 -13.15
N LEU A 189 -12.83 8.69 -12.01
CA LEU A 189 -13.84 8.14 -11.10
C LEU A 189 -15.26 8.67 -11.34
N ASP A 190 -15.44 9.64 -12.25
CA ASP A 190 -16.70 10.34 -12.55
C ASP A 190 -17.38 10.93 -11.29
N ASN A 191 -16.59 11.50 -10.38
CA ASN A 191 -17.08 12.04 -9.11
C ASN A 191 -16.93 13.57 -8.98
N GLY A 192 -16.54 14.25 -10.07
CA GLY A 192 -16.31 15.70 -10.11
C GLY A 192 -14.98 16.14 -9.50
N THR A 193 -14.06 15.20 -9.24
CA THR A 193 -12.75 15.50 -8.65
C THR A 193 -11.60 14.93 -9.45
N ILE A 194 -10.45 15.59 -9.40
CA ILE A 194 -9.21 15.03 -9.97
C ILE A 194 -8.90 13.72 -9.25
N THR A 195 -8.85 12.62 -10.01
CA THR A 195 -8.51 11.30 -9.50
C THR A 195 -7.05 11.25 -9.07
N ALA A 196 -6.10 11.68 -9.90
CA ALA A 196 -4.67 11.56 -9.62
C ALA A 196 -3.93 12.92 -9.72
N LEU A 197 -3.92 13.68 -8.62
CA LEU A 197 -3.08 14.87 -8.43
C LEU A 197 -1.82 14.52 -7.63
N PHE A 198 -0.68 14.49 -8.31
CA PHE A 198 0.65 14.29 -7.74
C PHE A 198 1.31 15.63 -7.45
N ILE A 199 1.78 15.83 -6.22
CA ILE A 199 2.57 16.99 -5.82
C ILE A 199 3.95 16.49 -5.39
N VAL A 200 4.98 16.92 -6.11
CA VAL A 200 6.36 16.59 -5.76
C VAL A 200 6.98 17.81 -5.10
N HIS A 201 7.31 17.72 -3.82
CA HIS A 201 7.92 18.82 -3.09
C HIS A 201 9.45 18.76 -3.13
N ALA A 202 10.10 19.92 -3.19
CA ALA A 202 11.54 20.02 -2.99
C ALA A 202 11.93 19.55 -1.58
N GLY A 203 13.11 18.95 -1.45
CA GLY A 203 13.62 18.39 -0.20
C GLY A 203 13.38 16.88 -0.05
N ARG A 204 13.96 16.34 1.02
CA ARG A 204 13.92 14.91 1.36
C ARG A 204 12.61 14.53 2.06
N GLY A 205 12.15 13.30 1.87
CA GLY A 205 10.95 12.76 2.52
C GLY A 205 11.23 12.32 3.95
N ALA A 206 10.31 12.60 4.86
CA ALA A 206 10.47 12.31 6.28
C ALA A 206 10.58 10.81 6.57
N GLU A 207 9.99 9.94 5.75
CA GLU A 207 10.04 8.47 5.86
C GLU A 207 11.47 7.90 5.69
N LYS A 208 12.38 8.70 5.13
CA LYS A 208 13.81 8.39 4.95
C LYS A 208 14.73 9.16 5.91
N ILE A 209 14.15 9.87 6.88
CA ILE A 209 14.89 10.74 7.81
C ILE A 209 14.77 10.20 9.23
N LEU A 210 15.90 10.15 9.93
CA LEU A 210 15.94 9.71 11.32
C LEU A 210 15.02 10.58 12.22
N PRO A 211 14.40 9.98 13.23
CA PRO A 211 13.36 10.62 14.03
C PRO A 211 13.64 12.04 14.52
N PRO A 212 14.83 12.35 15.06
CA PRO A 212 15.10 13.69 15.60
C PRO A 212 15.02 14.81 14.56
N LEU A 213 15.07 14.48 13.27
CA LEU A 213 15.07 15.44 12.15
C LEU A 213 13.84 15.30 11.26
N SER A 214 13.12 14.18 11.31
CA SER A 214 11.99 13.84 10.43
C SER A 214 10.92 14.94 10.40
N GLY A 215 10.57 15.54 11.55
CA GLY A 215 9.58 16.62 11.64
C GLY A 215 9.87 17.86 10.79
N ASN A 216 11.12 18.07 10.36
CA ASN A 216 11.50 19.18 9.48
C ASN A 216 11.38 18.85 7.99
N HIS A 217 10.88 17.67 7.65
CA HIS A 217 10.71 17.16 6.30
C HIS A 217 9.28 16.74 6.09
N ILE A 218 8.70 16.92 4.90
CA ILE A 218 7.34 16.44 4.63
C ILE A 218 7.37 14.92 4.51
N TRP A 219 6.42 14.23 5.15
CA TRP A 219 6.22 12.78 5.00
C TRP A 219 5.41 12.51 3.73
N SER A 220 5.71 11.44 3.00
CA SER A 220 4.91 11.06 1.81
C SER A 220 3.51 10.59 2.20
N HIS A 221 2.47 11.12 1.56
CA HIS A 221 1.09 10.75 1.87
C HIS A 221 0.13 11.16 0.75
N LYS A 222 -1.04 10.54 0.73
CA LYS A 222 -2.28 11.04 0.14
C LYS A 222 -3.14 11.71 1.21
N TRP A 223 -3.72 12.87 0.90
CA TRP A 223 -4.64 13.58 1.83
C TRP A 223 -5.68 14.46 1.10
N GLN A 224 -6.59 15.07 1.85
CA GLN A 224 -7.62 16.00 1.40
C GLN A 224 -7.25 17.44 1.76
N MET A 225 -7.49 18.35 0.82
CA MET A 225 -7.41 19.78 1.07
C MET A 225 -8.51 20.21 2.04
N VAL A 226 -8.21 21.16 2.93
CA VAL A 226 -9.26 21.79 3.78
C VAL A 226 -10.16 22.67 2.91
N LYS A 227 -9.59 23.32 1.90
CA LYS A 227 -10.29 24.16 0.93
C LYS A 227 -10.03 23.64 -0.49
N PRO A 228 -10.81 22.65 -0.96
CA PRO A 228 -10.76 22.16 -2.33
C PRO A 228 -10.85 23.30 -3.36
N LYS A 229 -10.21 23.12 -4.51
CA LYS A 229 -10.07 24.14 -5.55
C LYS A 229 -10.82 23.72 -6.80
N GLU A 230 -11.81 24.51 -7.22
CA GLU A 230 -12.40 24.33 -8.55
C GLU A 230 -11.36 24.75 -9.60
N VAL A 231 -10.92 23.80 -10.42
CA VAL A 231 -9.84 23.99 -11.41
C VAL A 231 -10.37 24.13 -12.83
N ALA A 232 -11.60 23.64 -13.07
CA ALA A 232 -12.35 23.78 -14.30
C ALA A 232 -13.85 23.57 -13.98
N PRO A 233 -14.78 24.00 -14.86
CA PRO A 233 -16.21 23.80 -14.62
C PRO A 233 -16.54 22.33 -14.34
N GLY A 234 -17.04 22.05 -13.13
CA GLY A 234 -17.41 20.70 -12.71
C GLY A 234 -16.24 19.79 -12.31
N LEU A 235 -15.02 20.30 -12.20
CA LEU A 235 -13.83 19.56 -11.78
C LEU A 235 -13.12 20.26 -10.62
N THR A 236 -12.92 19.54 -9.53
CA THR A 236 -12.31 20.05 -8.30
C THR A 236 -11.04 19.27 -7.93
N ALA A 237 -9.96 19.98 -7.60
CA ALA A 237 -8.84 19.41 -6.86
C ALA A 237 -9.23 19.33 -5.37
N ALA A 238 -9.42 18.11 -4.86
CA ALA A 238 -9.87 17.87 -3.49
C ALA A 238 -8.92 16.95 -2.71
N THR A 239 -8.51 15.85 -3.34
CA THR A 239 -7.48 14.94 -2.86
C THR A 239 -6.17 15.17 -3.61
N TYR A 240 -5.06 14.90 -2.95
CA TYR A 240 -3.73 14.97 -3.54
C TYR A 240 -2.86 13.88 -2.94
N LEU A 241 -1.78 13.58 -3.65
CA LEU A 241 -0.66 12.80 -3.18
C LEU A 241 0.57 13.69 -3.15
N MET A 242 1.36 13.55 -2.11
CA MET A 242 2.55 14.35 -1.87
C MET A 242 3.75 13.44 -1.65
N VAL A 243 4.79 13.62 -2.47
CA VAL A 243 6.02 12.84 -2.40
C VAL A 243 7.24 13.78 -2.49
N PRO A 244 8.40 13.39 -1.93
CA PRO A 244 9.61 14.19 -2.02
C PRO A 244 10.21 14.14 -3.43
N GLN A 245 11.06 15.11 -3.74
CA GLN A 245 11.81 15.13 -5.00
C GLN A 245 12.69 13.88 -5.20
N GLU A 246 13.04 13.18 -4.12
CA GLU A 246 13.84 11.94 -4.16
C GLU A 246 13.00 10.66 -4.09
N ALA A 247 11.69 10.75 -4.33
CA ALA A 247 10.80 9.60 -4.38
C ALA A 247 11.23 8.64 -5.49
N LEU A 248 11.24 7.35 -5.17
CA LEU A 248 11.47 6.29 -6.15
C LEU A 248 10.15 5.61 -6.50
N LEU A 249 10.22 4.69 -7.46
CA LEU A 249 9.05 4.04 -8.03
C LEU A 249 8.13 3.42 -6.97
N GLY A 250 8.71 2.80 -5.94
CA GLY A 250 7.99 2.10 -4.89
C GLY A 250 6.98 2.95 -4.13
N VAL A 251 7.43 4.10 -3.61
CA VAL A 251 6.54 5.06 -2.92
C VAL A 251 5.52 5.64 -3.91
N CYS A 252 5.94 6.02 -5.12
CA CYS A 252 5.02 6.52 -6.13
C CYS A 252 3.90 5.50 -6.48
N ALA A 253 4.24 4.21 -6.58
CA ALA A 253 3.29 3.14 -6.87
C ALA A 253 2.34 2.86 -5.69
N HIS A 254 2.87 2.78 -4.47
CA HIS A 254 2.07 2.62 -3.26
C HIS A 254 1.01 3.73 -3.12
N GLU A 255 1.46 4.97 -3.26
CA GLU A 255 0.64 6.14 -3.05
C GLU A 255 -0.42 6.32 -4.17
N LEU A 256 -0.06 5.99 -5.42
CA LEU A 256 -1.05 5.95 -6.51
C LEU A 256 -2.11 4.84 -6.26
N GLY A 257 -1.73 3.75 -5.58
CA GLY A 257 -2.61 2.72 -5.03
C GLY A 257 -3.78 3.31 -4.24
N HIS A 258 -3.49 4.16 -3.25
CA HIS A 258 -4.53 4.87 -2.50
C HIS A 258 -5.34 5.81 -3.39
N LEU A 259 -4.65 6.68 -4.12
CA LEU A 259 -5.27 7.84 -4.75
C LEU A 259 -6.19 7.46 -5.93
N ALA A 260 -5.74 6.55 -6.80
CA ALA A 260 -6.50 6.17 -7.99
C ALA A 260 -7.26 4.85 -7.80
N PHE A 261 -6.65 3.88 -7.11
CA PHE A 261 -7.18 2.53 -7.00
C PHE A 261 -7.98 2.31 -5.72
N GLN A 262 -8.05 3.31 -4.83
CA GLN A 262 -8.87 3.25 -3.62
C GLN A 262 -8.47 2.03 -2.75
N TRP A 263 -7.18 1.71 -2.74
CA TRP A 263 -6.64 0.69 -1.84
C TRP A 263 -6.36 1.31 -0.48
N ASP A 264 -6.52 0.50 0.55
CA ASP A 264 -6.13 0.84 1.91
C ASP A 264 -4.70 0.35 2.19
N ASP A 265 -4.12 0.75 3.31
CA ASP A 265 -2.89 0.17 3.82
C ASP A 265 -3.11 -1.25 4.35
N PHE A 266 -2.15 -2.15 4.08
CA PHE A 266 -2.20 -3.56 4.50
C PHE A 266 -1.11 -3.93 5.51
N TYR A 267 -0.67 -2.97 6.33
CA TYR A 267 0.21 -3.14 7.51
C TYR A 267 -0.45 -2.48 8.72
N ASP A 268 0.10 -2.66 9.93
CA ASP A 268 -0.37 -1.89 11.09
C ASP A 268 0.26 -0.51 11.06
N PRO A 269 -0.52 0.53 10.79
CA PRO A 269 -0.02 1.89 10.78
C PRO A 269 -0.31 2.58 12.12
N ASN A 270 -0.97 1.90 13.06
CA ASN A 270 -1.51 2.44 14.29
C ASN A 270 -0.48 2.40 15.44
N TYR A 271 0.63 1.67 15.28
CA TYR A 271 1.80 1.63 16.15
C TYR A 271 1.46 1.60 17.66
N ASP A 272 0.38 0.89 18.06
CA ASP A 272 -0.13 0.66 19.43
C ASP A 272 -1.43 1.35 19.89
N ALA A 273 -2.18 2.02 19.02
CA ALA A 273 -3.46 2.62 19.45
C ALA A 273 -4.43 1.59 20.06
N ASP A 274 -4.29 0.30 19.71
CA ASP A 274 -5.01 -0.85 20.28
C ASP A 274 -4.11 -1.87 21.03
N GLY A 275 -2.80 -1.59 21.14
CA GLY A 275 -1.83 -2.39 21.90
C GLY A 275 -1.23 -3.59 21.17
N ASP A 276 -1.35 -3.67 19.84
CA ASP A 276 -0.86 -4.80 19.01
C ASP A 276 -0.09 -4.27 17.78
N HIS A 277 0.89 -5.01 17.26
CA HIS A 277 1.77 -4.58 16.16
C HIS A 277 1.97 -5.70 15.14
N TRP A 278 1.94 -5.40 13.84
CA TRP A 278 2.28 -6.37 12.80
C TRP A 278 2.89 -5.71 11.55
N ASP A 279 3.65 -6.46 10.75
CA ASP A 279 4.13 -6.03 9.42
C ASP A 279 3.04 -6.16 8.34
N GLY A 280 1.88 -6.73 8.72
CA GLY A 280 0.74 -7.02 7.85
C GLY A 280 1.11 -7.88 6.66
N ASN A 281 0.83 -7.40 5.45
CA ASN A 281 1.14 -8.13 4.23
C ASN A 281 2.64 -8.13 3.89
N GLY A 282 3.46 -7.32 4.58
CA GLY A 282 4.91 -7.29 4.42
C GLY A 282 5.38 -7.09 2.98
N MET A 283 6.44 -7.81 2.60
CA MET A 283 7.06 -7.79 1.28
C MET A 283 6.21 -8.48 0.20
N TRP A 284 5.03 -8.99 0.54
CA TRP A 284 4.14 -9.70 -0.39
C TRP A 284 3.12 -8.79 -1.08
N ASP A 285 3.00 -7.53 -0.64
CA ASP A 285 2.03 -6.57 -1.15
C ASP A 285 2.62 -5.15 -1.24
N VAL A 286 2.36 -4.46 -2.36
CA VAL A 286 2.78 -3.06 -2.55
C VAL A 286 2.09 -2.13 -1.56
N MET A 287 0.91 -2.49 -1.05
CA MET A 287 0.20 -1.74 0.00
C MET A 287 0.76 -1.99 1.40
N ALA A 288 1.94 -2.61 1.50
CA ALA A 288 2.75 -2.76 2.70
C ALA A 288 4.24 -2.51 2.38
N SER A 289 5.16 -3.21 3.06
CA SER A 289 6.60 -3.01 2.87
C SER A 289 7.13 -3.51 1.53
N GLY A 290 6.28 -4.19 0.72
CA GLY A 290 6.55 -4.52 -0.68
C GLY A 290 6.84 -3.32 -1.58
N SER A 291 6.43 -2.12 -1.17
CA SER A 291 6.83 -0.85 -1.80
C SER A 291 8.34 -0.58 -1.72
N TYR A 292 9.04 -1.11 -0.72
CA TYR A 292 10.48 -0.94 -0.53
C TYR A 292 11.35 -1.99 -1.24
N ALA A 293 10.73 -2.94 -1.94
CA ALA A 293 11.43 -3.97 -2.69
C ALA A 293 12.40 -3.38 -3.73
N GLY A 294 13.54 -4.05 -3.92
CA GLY A 294 14.58 -3.59 -4.83
C GLY A 294 15.15 -2.21 -4.47
N ARG A 295 15.21 -1.90 -3.17
CA ARG A 295 15.55 -0.56 -2.64
C ARG A 295 14.62 0.52 -3.19
N GLU A 296 13.31 0.24 -3.14
CA GLU A 296 12.22 1.12 -3.60
C GLU A 296 12.22 1.38 -5.13
N MET A 297 13.15 0.79 -5.89
CA MET A 297 13.19 0.95 -7.35
C MET A 297 12.35 -0.09 -8.08
N ARG A 298 11.99 -1.20 -7.42
CA ARG A 298 11.23 -2.31 -8.00
C ARG A 298 10.23 -2.84 -6.97
N PRO A 299 9.11 -2.13 -6.76
CA PRO A 299 8.05 -2.60 -5.87
C PRO A 299 7.47 -3.93 -6.35
N VAL A 300 6.98 -4.73 -5.42
CA VAL A 300 6.31 -6.00 -5.71
C VAL A 300 4.91 -5.76 -6.29
N HIS A 301 4.28 -6.81 -6.83
CA HIS A 301 2.88 -6.75 -7.24
C HIS A 301 1.96 -6.49 -6.03
N PRO A 302 0.83 -5.78 -6.24
CA PRO A 302 -0.24 -5.77 -5.26
C PRO A 302 -0.77 -7.18 -5.07
N ALA A 303 -1.22 -7.50 -3.85
CA ALA A 303 -1.78 -8.81 -3.56
C ALA A 303 -3.00 -9.12 -4.47
N GLY A 304 -3.30 -10.41 -4.66
CA GLY A 304 -4.36 -10.85 -5.56
C GLY A 304 -5.74 -10.21 -5.31
N LEU A 305 -6.02 -9.81 -4.06
CA LEU A 305 -7.25 -9.13 -3.67
C LEU A 305 -7.44 -7.79 -4.39
N HIS A 306 -6.40 -6.95 -4.42
CA HIS A 306 -6.40 -5.63 -5.06
C HIS A 306 -6.60 -5.75 -6.57
N LYS A 307 -5.97 -6.75 -7.18
CA LYS A 307 -6.17 -7.07 -8.60
C LYS A 307 -7.61 -7.50 -8.89
N LEU A 308 -8.21 -8.31 -8.02
CA LEU A 308 -9.62 -8.72 -8.15
C LEU A 308 -10.59 -7.55 -8.02
N GLN A 309 -10.32 -6.62 -7.10
CA GLN A 309 -11.15 -5.44 -6.86
C GLN A 309 -11.34 -4.56 -8.11
N HIS A 310 -10.36 -4.54 -9.01
CA HIS A 310 -10.45 -3.83 -10.29
C HIS A 310 -10.67 -4.75 -11.50
N GLY A 311 -10.81 -6.06 -11.30
CA GLY A 311 -10.96 -7.03 -12.39
C GLY A 311 -9.70 -7.15 -13.25
N TRP A 312 -8.51 -6.88 -12.70
CA TRP A 312 -7.23 -7.00 -13.41
C TRP A 312 -6.75 -8.45 -13.56
N ILE A 313 -7.32 -9.35 -12.77
CA ILE A 313 -7.02 -10.77 -12.80
C ILE A 313 -8.30 -11.58 -12.68
N GLU A 314 -8.33 -12.76 -13.30
CA GLU A 314 -9.43 -13.70 -13.15
C GLU A 314 -9.43 -14.30 -11.72
N GLY A 315 -10.62 -14.35 -11.11
CA GLY A 315 -10.86 -15.05 -9.85
C GLY A 315 -11.71 -16.29 -10.04
N GLU A 316 -11.09 -17.47 -10.00
CA GLU A 316 -11.83 -18.74 -10.05
C GLU A 316 -12.44 -19.05 -8.68
N LYS A 317 -13.76 -19.28 -8.63
CA LYS A 317 -14.46 -19.68 -7.41
C LYS A 317 -14.55 -21.19 -7.33
N ILE A 318 -14.06 -21.77 -6.23
CA ILE A 318 -14.17 -23.20 -5.96
C ILE A 318 -15.14 -23.42 -4.80
N HIS A 319 -16.16 -24.24 -5.06
CA HIS A 319 -17.25 -24.53 -4.13
C HIS A 319 -17.32 -26.00 -3.71
N GLN A 320 -16.52 -26.87 -4.32
CA GLN A 320 -16.46 -28.30 -4.04
C GLN A 320 -15.01 -28.77 -4.09
N SER A 321 -14.73 -29.90 -3.45
CA SER A 321 -13.41 -30.55 -3.48
C SER A 321 -12.92 -30.74 -4.92
N ARG A 322 -11.64 -30.48 -5.16
CA ARG A 322 -10.98 -30.60 -6.46
C ARG A 322 -9.56 -31.10 -6.29
N SER A 323 -9.24 -32.22 -6.94
CA SER A 323 -7.89 -32.74 -7.01
C SER A 323 -7.15 -32.28 -8.26
N GLY A 324 -5.83 -32.12 -8.15
CA GLY A 324 -4.93 -31.80 -9.26
C GLY A 324 -5.16 -30.42 -9.87
N LEU A 325 -5.61 -29.44 -9.08
CA LEU A 325 -5.65 -28.04 -9.53
C LEU A 325 -4.23 -27.60 -9.87
N THR A 326 -4.06 -26.99 -11.05
CA THR A 326 -2.81 -26.33 -11.45
C THR A 326 -3.04 -24.82 -11.43
N LEU A 327 -2.19 -24.10 -10.71
CA LEU A 327 -2.25 -22.65 -10.54
C LEU A 327 -0.97 -22.03 -11.11
N LEU A 328 -1.13 -21.31 -12.23
CA LEU A 328 -0.05 -20.55 -12.86
C LEU A 328 0.29 -19.30 -12.04
N PRO A 329 1.53 -18.79 -12.13
CA PRO A 329 1.92 -17.54 -11.50
C PRO A 329 1.00 -16.38 -11.86
N VAL A 330 0.69 -15.47 -10.94
CA VAL A 330 -0.17 -14.31 -11.21
C VAL A 330 0.41 -13.34 -12.25
N THR A 331 1.72 -13.40 -12.48
CA THR A 331 2.49 -12.66 -13.49
C THR A 331 2.37 -13.26 -14.90
N SER A 332 1.86 -14.49 -15.02
CA SER A 332 1.61 -15.16 -16.31
C SER A 332 0.33 -14.66 -16.98
N ALA A 333 0.27 -14.72 -18.31
CA ALA A 333 -0.90 -14.28 -19.08
C ALA A 333 -2.19 -15.00 -18.67
N ASP A 334 -2.10 -16.33 -18.50
CA ASP A 334 -3.21 -17.19 -18.04
C ASP A 334 -3.21 -17.39 -16.51
N GLY A 335 -2.41 -16.62 -15.78
CA GLY A 335 -2.39 -16.62 -14.31
C GLY A 335 -3.75 -16.21 -13.75
N LYS A 336 -4.13 -16.76 -12.60
CA LYS A 336 -5.38 -16.41 -11.90
C LYS A 336 -5.19 -16.53 -10.40
N VAL A 337 -6.19 -16.07 -9.67
CA VAL A 337 -6.32 -16.34 -8.23
C VAL A 337 -7.52 -17.23 -7.98
N VAL A 338 -7.48 -17.99 -6.90
CA VAL A 338 -8.56 -18.92 -6.54
C VAL A 338 -9.22 -18.48 -5.25
N LYS A 339 -10.54 -18.29 -5.27
CA LYS A 339 -11.37 -17.97 -4.11
C LYS A 339 -12.09 -19.21 -3.63
N ILE A 340 -11.88 -19.60 -2.37
CA ILE A 340 -12.52 -20.79 -1.76
C ILE A 340 -13.36 -20.35 -0.56
N LYS A 341 -14.65 -20.67 -0.59
CA LYS A 341 -15.55 -20.42 0.55
C LYS A 341 -15.92 -21.74 1.21
N GLY A 342 -15.37 -21.97 2.40
CA GLY A 342 -15.58 -23.19 3.18
C GLY A 342 -16.93 -23.20 3.88
N PRO A 343 -17.42 -24.38 4.29
CA PRO A 343 -18.67 -24.50 5.03
C PRO A 343 -18.67 -23.74 6.36
N GLY A 344 -17.50 -23.59 7.00
CA GLY A 344 -17.32 -22.89 8.27
C GLY A 344 -17.05 -21.40 8.16
N TYR A 345 -16.99 -20.83 6.96
CA TYR A 345 -16.83 -19.39 6.77
C TYR A 345 -18.18 -18.67 6.77
N THR A 346 -18.20 -17.51 7.42
CA THR A 346 -19.39 -16.65 7.58
C THR A 346 -19.21 -15.32 6.86
N GLY A 347 -20.29 -14.53 6.71
CA GLY A 347 -20.21 -13.21 6.09
C GLY A 347 -19.49 -13.22 4.73
N LYS A 348 -18.48 -12.36 4.58
CA LYS A 348 -17.59 -12.29 3.42
C LYS A 348 -16.23 -12.97 3.63
N GLN A 349 -16.17 -14.01 4.48
CA GLN A 349 -14.96 -14.80 4.68
C GLN A 349 -14.68 -15.78 3.53
N TYR A 350 -13.41 -15.88 3.11
CA TYR A 350 -12.91 -16.86 2.14
C TYR A 350 -11.37 -17.03 2.22
N LEU A 351 -10.86 -18.09 1.60
CA LEU A 351 -9.44 -18.19 1.26
C LEU A 351 -9.19 -17.60 -0.13
N LEU A 352 -8.12 -16.85 -0.26
CA LEU A 352 -7.57 -16.44 -1.55
C LEU A 352 -6.21 -17.11 -1.75
N LEU A 353 -6.08 -17.85 -2.85
CA LEU A 353 -4.86 -18.54 -3.22
C LEU A 353 -4.24 -17.85 -4.43
N GLU A 354 -2.95 -17.57 -4.36
CA GLU A 354 -2.18 -17.04 -5.48
C GLU A 354 -0.78 -17.64 -5.54
N ASN A 355 -0.30 -17.89 -6.76
CA ASN A 355 1.07 -18.34 -7.00
C ASN A 355 1.95 -17.13 -7.34
N ARG A 356 2.94 -16.84 -6.50
CA ARG A 356 3.88 -15.72 -6.64
C ARG A 356 5.28 -16.26 -6.88
N ILE A 357 5.99 -15.69 -7.86
CA ILE A 357 7.35 -16.10 -8.24
C ILE A 357 8.22 -14.86 -8.46
N ARG A 358 9.55 -15.01 -8.34
CA ARG A 358 10.52 -13.93 -8.41
C ARG A 358 10.87 -13.58 -9.86
N GLU A 359 9.90 -13.01 -10.55
CA GLU A 359 10.08 -12.49 -11.89
C GLU A 359 9.50 -11.09 -12.03
N LYS A 360 9.96 -10.37 -13.06
CA LYS A 360 9.44 -9.03 -13.39
C LYS A 360 9.42 -8.09 -12.18
N PHE A 361 8.33 -7.40 -11.85
CA PHE A 361 8.28 -6.54 -10.65
C PHE A 361 8.31 -7.34 -9.33
N ASP A 362 7.90 -8.60 -9.33
CA ASP A 362 8.04 -9.53 -8.19
C ASP A 362 9.47 -10.10 -8.02
N GLY A 363 10.46 -9.69 -8.83
CA GLY A 363 11.83 -10.23 -8.79
C GLY A 363 12.53 -10.18 -7.43
N GLU A 364 12.10 -9.26 -6.57
CA GLU A 364 12.66 -9.00 -5.23
C GLU A 364 11.80 -9.60 -4.10
N LEU A 365 10.79 -10.42 -4.42
CA LEU A 365 10.06 -11.18 -3.41
C LEU A 365 11.01 -12.05 -2.57
N PRO A 366 10.71 -12.22 -1.27
CA PRO A 366 11.60 -12.95 -0.39
C PRO A 366 11.60 -14.45 -0.69
N GLY A 367 10.48 -15.00 -1.19
CA GLY A 367 10.31 -16.39 -1.59
C GLY A 367 9.42 -16.58 -2.83
N GLU A 368 9.23 -17.84 -3.23
CA GLU A 368 8.34 -18.24 -4.33
C GLU A 368 7.42 -19.36 -3.86
N GLY A 369 6.19 -19.40 -4.37
CA GLY A 369 5.25 -20.48 -4.15
C GLY A 369 3.81 -20.01 -4.01
N LEU A 370 2.99 -20.86 -3.40
CA LEU A 370 1.59 -20.59 -3.10
C LEU A 370 1.50 -19.73 -1.84
N LEU A 371 0.99 -18.50 -1.98
CA LEU A 371 0.49 -17.73 -0.86
C LEU A 371 -0.98 -18.10 -0.60
N VAL A 372 -1.32 -18.24 0.68
CA VAL A 372 -2.69 -18.55 1.11
C VAL A 372 -3.14 -17.46 2.08
N TRP A 373 -4.12 -16.67 1.66
CA TRP A 373 -4.67 -15.59 2.45
C TRP A 373 -6.01 -15.98 3.06
N ARG A 374 -6.22 -15.67 4.34
CA ARG A 374 -7.58 -15.57 4.91
C ARG A 374 -8.09 -14.17 4.66
N ILE A 375 -9.23 -14.04 4.00
CA ILE A 375 -9.87 -12.76 3.72
C ILE A 375 -11.21 -12.70 4.43
N ASP A 376 -11.47 -11.61 5.14
CA ASP A 376 -12.75 -11.20 5.71
C ASP A 376 -13.03 -9.74 5.29
N GLU A 377 -13.78 -9.57 4.21
CA GLU A 377 -14.12 -8.24 3.68
C GLU A 377 -15.12 -7.46 4.57
N ASP A 378 -15.59 -8.02 5.69
CA ASP A 378 -16.39 -7.30 6.69
C ASP A 378 -15.53 -6.72 7.84
N TYR A 379 -14.23 -6.97 7.83
CA TYR A 379 -13.28 -6.47 8.83
C TYR A 379 -12.36 -5.39 8.27
N ASP A 380 -11.72 -4.67 9.20
CA ASP A 380 -10.73 -3.63 8.91
C ASP A 380 -9.34 -4.26 8.79
N GLN A 381 -8.61 -3.89 7.75
CA GLN A 381 -7.28 -4.45 7.51
C GLN A 381 -6.23 -3.96 8.52
N THR A 382 -6.38 -2.76 9.06
CA THR A 382 -5.38 -2.16 9.95
C THR A 382 -5.50 -2.62 11.41
N LYS A 383 -6.38 -3.59 11.69
CA LYS A 383 -6.53 -4.24 13.01
C LYS A 383 -5.66 -5.49 13.09
N SER A 384 -4.49 -5.39 13.69
CA SER A 384 -3.54 -6.49 13.91
C SER A 384 -4.17 -7.72 14.61
N ALA A 385 -5.09 -7.51 15.56
CA ALA A 385 -5.75 -8.62 16.27
C ALA A 385 -6.74 -9.43 15.41
N ALA A 386 -7.32 -8.83 14.37
CA ALA A 386 -8.30 -9.46 13.48
C ALA A 386 -8.34 -8.75 12.11
N PRO A 387 -7.25 -8.86 11.33
CA PRO A 387 -7.13 -8.13 10.08
C PRO A 387 -8.01 -8.78 9.02
N GLY A 388 -8.62 -7.97 8.17
CA GLY A 388 -9.49 -8.49 7.11
C GLY A 388 -8.74 -9.23 5.98
N MET A 389 -7.42 -9.26 5.96
CA MET A 389 -6.56 -10.02 5.06
C MET A 389 -5.32 -10.46 5.82
N TYR A 390 -5.12 -11.76 5.95
CA TYR A 390 -4.03 -12.36 6.74
C TYR A 390 -3.29 -13.41 5.91
N LEU A 391 -1.96 -13.29 5.78
CA LEU A 391 -1.14 -14.31 5.16
C LEU A 391 -0.92 -15.49 6.12
N ILE A 392 -1.32 -16.69 5.72
CA ILE A 392 -0.95 -17.91 6.43
C ILE A 392 0.50 -18.24 6.08
N GLN A 393 1.42 -18.01 7.03
CA GLN A 393 2.84 -18.32 6.88
C GLN A 393 3.10 -19.82 7.08
N ALA A 394 3.66 -20.50 6.07
CA ALA A 394 3.73 -21.96 6.05
C ALA A 394 4.64 -22.55 7.13
N ASP A 395 5.69 -21.84 7.52
CA ASP A 395 6.60 -22.28 8.58
C ASP A 395 6.04 -22.09 10.00
N GLY A 396 5.08 -21.18 10.18
CA GLY A 396 4.46 -20.84 11.45
C GLY A 396 5.34 -20.02 12.38
N ASN A 397 6.34 -19.33 11.83
CA ASN A 397 7.16 -18.40 12.60
C ASN A 397 6.37 -17.16 13.00
N GLU A 398 5.38 -16.77 12.19
CA GLU A 398 4.55 -15.58 12.40
C GLU A 398 5.38 -14.28 12.35
N ASP A 399 6.44 -14.23 11.53
CA ASP A 399 7.33 -13.06 11.39
C ASP A 399 6.54 -11.79 11.01
N LEU A 400 5.55 -11.93 10.11
CA LEU A 400 4.67 -10.81 9.75
C LEU A 400 3.82 -10.28 10.91
N ASN A 401 3.76 -10.99 12.04
CA ASN A 401 3.06 -10.57 13.25
C ASN A 401 4.01 -9.89 14.27
N ASP A 402 5.32 -9.77 14.01
CA ASP A 402 6.29 -9.12 14.91
C ASP A 402 7.19 -8.13 14.16
N PRO A 403 6.86 -6.83 14.10
CA PRO A 403 7.69 -5.84 13.39
C PRO A 403 9.06 -5.59 14.03
N ASN A 404 9.37 -6.23 15.18
CA ASN A 404 10.66 -6.07 15.86
C ASN A 404 11.73 -7.04 15.36
N ASP A 405 11.36 -8.06 14.61
CA ASP A 405 12.26 -9.11 14.15
C ASP A 405 13.04 -8.70 12.88
N ARG A 406 12.58 -7.63 12.20
CA ARG A 406 13.09 -7.12 10.92
C ARG A 406 12.88 -8.09 9.76
N ASN A 407 11.84 -8.91 9.84
CA ASN A 407 11.48 -9.91 8.87
C ASN A 407 10.06 -9.65 8.36
N SER A 408 9.96 -8.74 7.38
CA SER A 408 8.69 -8.46 6.71
C SER A 408 8.32 -9.51 5.65
N GLY A 409 8.71 -10.77 5.87
CA GLY A 409 8.43 -11.92 5.02
C GLY A 409 9.67 -12.62 4.51
N ASP A 410 9.62 -13.95 4.42
CA ASP A 410 10.76 -14.78 4.06
C ASP A 410 10.39 -15.99 3.17
N ARG A 411 11.37 -16.88 2.91
CA ARG A 411 11.19 -18.04 2.02
C ARG A 411 10.31 -19.14 2.61
N GLY A 412 10.07 -19.09 3.92
CA GLY A 412 9.26 -20.00 4.71
C GLY A 412 7.78 -19.69 4.67
N ASP A 413 7.37 -18.47 4.28
CA ASP A 413 5.96 -18.08 4.18
C ASP A 413 5.17 -18.85 3.12
N PRO A 414 5.64 -19.01 1.86
CA PRO A 414 4.86 -19.68 0.83
C PRO A 414 4.80 -21.20 1.03
N PHE A 415 3.77 -21.83 0.44
CA PHE A 415 3.66 -23.28 0.34
C PHE A 415 4.15 -23.77 -1.05
N PRO A 416 4.95 -24.85 -1.15
CA PRO A 416 5.65 -25.50 -0.05
C PRO A 416 6.83 -24.69 0.51
N GLY A 417 7.32 -23.68 -0.24
CA GLY A 417 8.38 -22.76 0.20
C GLY A 417 9.66 -23.46 0.64
N SER A 418 10.51 -22.79 1.42
CA SER A 418 11.68 -23.43 2.05
C SER A 418 11.31 -24.33 3.23
N SER A 419 10.11 -24.20 3.78
CA SER A 419 9.58 -25.03 4.86
C SER A 419 9.11 -26.42 4.39
N SER A 420 9.05 -26.64 3.06
CA SER A 420 8.61 -27.87 2.41
C SER A 420 7.22 -28.35 2.87
N LYS A 421 6.33 -27.41 3.18
CA LYS A 421 4.98 -27.70 3.70
C LYS A 421 4.02 -28.00 2.56
N THR A 422 3.67 -29.27 2.40
CA THR A 422 2.82 -29.73 1.30
C THR A 422 1.34 -29.87 1.69
N GLU A 423 0.97 -29.50 2.91
CA GLU A 423 -0.38 -29.59 3.44
C GLU A 423 -0.69 -28.41 4.37
N LEU A 424 -1.92 -27.92 4.29
CA LEU A 424 -2.51 -26.93 5.18
C LEU A 424 -3.92 -27.39 5.57
N LEU A 425 -4.13 -27.68 6.85
CA LEU A 425 -5.38 -28.20 7.39
C LEU A 425 -6.26 -27.07 7.94
N ASP A 426 -7.49 -27.38 8.34
CA ASP A 426 -8.39 -26.46 9.03
C ASP A 426 -8.22 -26.46 10.56
N HIS A 427 -7.22 -27.17 11.06
CA HIS A 427 -6.92 -27.25 12.48
C HIS A 427 -5.41 -27.14 12.75
N GLY A 428 -5.07 -26.85 14.00
CA GLY A 428 -3.68 -26.62 14.42
C GLY A 428 -3.32 -25.14 14.43
N ARG A 429 -2.04 -24.87 14.72
CA ARG A 429 -1.54 -23.49 14.87
C ARG A 429 -1.60 -22.73 13.54
N ILE A 430 -1.10 -23.36 12.47
CA ILE A 430 -1.19 -22.85 11.10
C ILE A 430 -2.38 -23.56 10.46
N SER A 431 -3.44 -22.82 10.17
CA SER A 431 -4.64 -23.42 9.60
C SER A 431 -5.40 -22.47 8.69
N THR A 432 -6.24 -23.03 7.83
CA THR A 432 -7.19 -22.28 6.99
C THR A 432 -8.30 -21.60 7.81
N SER A 433 -8.46 -21.89 9.09
CA SER A 433 -9.62 -21.49 9.89
C SER A 433 -9.51 -20.07 10.42
N PHE A 434 -10.63 -19.36 10.50
CA PHE A 434 -10.73 -18.15 11.32
C PHE A 434 -10.83 -18.54 12.81
N PRO A 435 -10.45 -17.65 13.75
CA PRO A 435 -10.57 -17.95 15.18
C PRO A 435 -11.97 -18.43 15.57
N GLY A 436 -12.04 -19.56 16.28
CA GLY A 436 -13.28 -20.07 16.87
C GLY A 436 -14.14 -20.98 15.98
N GLN A 437 -13.84 -21.13 14.68
CA GLN A 437 -14.60 -22.01 13.79
C GLN A 437 -13.72 -22.69 12.73
N PRO A 438 -13.71 -24.04 12.66
CA PRO A 438 -13.05 -24.76 11.58
C PRO A 438 -13.59 -24.34 10.21
N SER A 439 -12.73 -24.07 9.24
CA SER A 439 -13.13 -23.65 7.90
C SER A 439 -13.84 -24.77 7.12
N GLY A 440 -13.53 -26.03 7.43
CA GLY A 440 -13.85 -27.20 6.60
C GLY A 440 -13.09 -27.21 5.27
N ILE A 441 -11.93 -26.53 5.18
CA ILE A 441 -11.07 -26.50 4.00
C ILE A 441 -9.68 -27.02 4.35
N SER A 442 -9.20 -28.02 3.61
CA SER A 442 -7.80 -28.44 3.63
C SER A 442 -7.18 -28.34 2.24
N LEU A 443 -5.92 -27.91 2.18
CA LEU A 443 -5.09 -27.93 0.97
C LEU A 443 -4.07 -29.07 1.13
N LYS A 444 -4.00 -29.98 0.16
CA LYS A 444 -3.12 -31.15 0.21
C LYS A 444 -2.30 -31.28 -1.06
N ASN A 445 -1.24 -32.09 -0.98
CA ASN A 445 -0.36 -32.39 -2.11
C ASN A 445 0.15 -31.12 -2.81
N ILE A 446 0.40 -30.05 -2.04
CA ILE A 446 0.90 -28.78 -2.56
C ILE A 446 2.33 -29.01 -3.07
N ALA A 447 2.53 -28.82 -4.37
CA ALA A 447 3.80 -29.00 -5.04
C ALA A 447 4.10 -27.78 -5.91
N PHE A 448 5.34 -27.30 -5.86
CA PHE A 448 5.86 -26.26 -6.74
C PHE A 448 6.81 -26.89 -7.75
N ASP A 449 6.57 -26.65 -9.02
CA ASP A 449 7.45 -27.08 -10.11
C ASP A 449 8.50 -25.98 -10.38
N PRO A 450 9.79 -26.22 -10.15
CA PRO A 450 10.82 -25.20 -10.33
C PRO A 450 11.09 -24.85 -11.80
N GLU A 451 10.71 -25.71 -12.75
CA GLU A 451 10.91 -25.51 -14.18
C GLU A 451 9.74 -24.72 -14.78
N THR A 452 8.50 -25.17 -14.53
CA THR A 452 7.29 -24.53 -15.06
C THR A 452 6.78 -23.38 -14.20
N LYS A 453 7.26 -23.29 -12.95
CA LYS A 453 6.81 -22.32 -11.92
C LYS A 453 5.36 -22.50 -11.51
N GLU A 454 4.74 -23.64 -11.83
CA GLU A 454 3.36 -23.95 -11.50
C GLU A 454 3.22 -24.47 -10.07
N ILE A 455 2.08 -24.16 -9.44
CA ILE A 455 1.64 -24.85 -8.22
C ILE A 455 0.62 -25.92 -8.61
N ARG A 456 0.79 -27.13 -8.08
CA ARG A 456 -0.23 -28.19 -8.10
C ARG A 456 -0.72 -28.46 -6.69
N LEU A 457 -2.02 -28.62 -6.51
CA LEU A 457 -2.62 -28.94 -5.21
C LEU A 457 -3.97 -29.63 -5.34
N ASP A 458 -4.37 -30.28 -4.25
CA ASP A 458 -5.72 -30.75 -4.00
C ASP A 458 -6.40 -29.82 -2.99
N ILE A 459 -7.64 -29.43 -3.30
CA ILE A 459 -8.52 -28.68 -2.40
C ILE A 459 -9.58 -29.65 -1.89
N ILE A 460 -9.66 -29.82 -0.58
CA ILE A 460 -10.68 -30.63 0.09
C ILE A 460 -11.61 -29.68 0.83
N ILE A 461 -12.91 -29.76 0.55
CA ILE A 461 -13.97 -29.02 1.23
C ILE A 461 -14.90 -30.04 1.87
N GLU A 462 -15.04 -29.96 3.19
CA GLU A 462 -15.94 -30.82 3.95
C GLU A 462 -17.40 -30.53 3.60
N GLU A 463 -18.22 -31.58 3.53
CA GLU A 463 -19.66 -31.42 3.37
C GLU A 463 -20.27 -30.94 4.69
N ARG A 464 -21.18 -29.95 4.63
CA ARG A 464 -21.97 -29.56 5.80
C ARG A 464 -22.81 -30.77 6.22
N THR A 465 -22.51 -31.34 7.39
CA THR A 465 -23.35 -32.37 8.02
C THR A 465 -24.62 -31.78 8.61
#